data_AF-A0A2N5A4Q8-F1
#
_entry.id   AF-A0A2N5A4Q8-F1
#
_cell.length_a   1.000
_cell.length_b   1.000
_cell.length_c   1.000
_cell.angle_alpha   90.00
_cell.angle_beta   90.00
_cell.angle_gamma   90.00
#
_symmetry.space_group_name_H-M   'P 1'
#
loop_
_entity.id
_entity.type
_entity.pdbx_description
1 polymer ?
#
loop_
_entity_poly.entity_id
_entity_poly.type
_entity_poly.pdbx_seq_one_letter_code
_entity_poly.pdbx_strand_id
1 'polypeptide(L)' 'LRRMTDLLVEIEGQGDPQFRQSVWIRIDEHDPEQWSLGGVQPTAAMIAAKFAAARRDGSPE' A
#
# COMPACT_ATOMS: atom_id res chain seq x y z
N LEU A 1 -5.50 -1.16 -6.06
CA LEU A 1 -6.77 -1.90 -5.81
C LEU A 1 -7.06 -2.96 -6.85
N ARG A 2 -7.28 -2.62 -8.13
CA ARG A 2 -7.61 -3.61 -9.18
C ARG A 2 -6.66 -4.82 -9.20
N ARG A 3 -5.34 -4.59 -9.16
CA ARG A 3 -4.34 -5.67 -9.10
C ARG A 3 -4.51 -6.60 -7.89
N MET A 4 -4.83 -6.07 -6.70
CA MET A 4 -5.05 -6.90 -5.50
C MET A 4 -6.35 -7.71 -5.63
N THR A 5 -7.42 -7.11 -6.14
CA THR A 5 -8.67 -7.82 -6.43
C THR A 5 -8.45 -8.95 -7.43
N ASP A 6 -7.70 -8.69 -8.50
CA ASP A 6 -7.44 -9.68 -9.55
C ASP A 6 -6.64 -10.87 -8.99
N LEU A 7 -5.62 -10.60 -8.16
CA LEU A 7 -4.86 -11.66 -7.46
C LEU A 7 -5.75 -12.50 -6.53
N LEU A 8 -6.67 -11.88 -5.79
CA LEU A 8 -7.59 -12.61 -4.91
C LEU A 8 -8.57 -13.49 -5.71
N VAL A 9 -9.03 -13.02 -6.88
CA VAL A 9 -9.88 -13.82 -7.77
C VAL A 9 -9.11 -14.99 -8.36
N GLU A 10 -7.86 -14.78 -8.76
CA GLU A 10 -7.00 -15.83 -9.30
C GLU A 10 -6.71 -16.93 -8.27
N ILE A 11 -6.33 -16.54 -7.05
CA ILE A 11 -5.86 -17.47 -6.01
C ILE A 11 -7.05 -18.10 -5.27
N GLU A 12 -7.90 -17.27 -4.64
CA GLU A 12 -8.99 -17.75 -3.76
C GLU A 12 -10.24 -18.13 -4.57
N GLY A 13 -10.54 -17.34 -5.61
CA GLY A 13 -11.64 -17.63 -6.53
C GLY A 13 -11.31 -18.69 -7.58
N GLN A 14 -10.08 -19.21 -7.63
CA GLN A 14 -9.59 -20.15 -8.65
C GLN A 14 -9.85 -19.67 -10.09
N GLY A 15 -9.82 -18.35 -10.30
CA GLY A 15 -10.12 -17.72 -11.57
C GLY A 15 -11.61 -17.52 -11.88
N ASP A 16 -12.53 -17.86 -10.97
CA ASP A 16 -13.98 -17.63 -11.16
C ASP A 16 -14.32 -16.13 -11.19
N PRO A 17 -14.81 -15.59 -12.33
CA PRO A 17 -15.19 -14.19 -12.41
C PRO A 17 -16.34 -13.80 -11.47
N GLN A 18 -17.23 -14.74 -11.11
CA GLN A 18 -18.32 -14.44 -10.16
C GLN A 18 -17.79 -14.18 -8.76
N PHE A 19 -16.69 -14.83 -8.35
CA PHE A 19 -16.07 -14.62 -7.05
C PHE A 19 -15.65 -13.16 -6.82
N ARG A 20 -15.37 -12.41 -7.90
CA ARG A 20 -15.00 -10.98 -7.82
C ARG A 20 -16.02 -10.16 -7.03
N GLN A 21 -17.31 -10.48 -7.11
CA GLN A 21 -18.36 -9.72 -6.40
C GLN A 21 -18.30 -9.90 -4.88
N SER A 22 -17.62 -10.93 -4.41
CA SER A 22 -17.40 -11.24 -3.00
C SER A 22 -16.14 -10.56 -2.44
N VAL A 23 -15.31 -9.94 -3.29
CA VAL A 23 -14.05 -9.30 -2.89
C VAL A 23 -14.27 -7.82 -2.57
N TRP A 24 -14.03 -7.45 -1.32
CA TRP A 24 -14.09 -6.08 -0.83
C TRP A 24 -12.74 -5.68 -0.25
N ILE A 25 -12.21 -4.53 -0.66
CA ILE A 25 -10.94 -4.01 -0.15
C ILE A 25 -11.21 -2.69 0.55
N ARG A 26 -10.84 -2.62 1.83
CA ARG A 26 -10.81 -1.37 2.60
C ARG A 26 -9.36 -0.91 2.73
N ILE A 27 -9.11 0.36 2.44
CA ILE A 27 -7.83 1.02 2.72
C ILE A 27 -8.07 1.98 3.87
N ASP A 28 -7.34 1.77 4.96
CA ASP A 28 -7.32 2.67 6.10
C ASP A 28 -5.98 3.40 6.10
N GLU A 29 -6.04 4.73 6.15
CA GLU A 29 -4.88 5.61 6.26
C GLU A 29 -4.80 6.18 7.66
N HIS A 30 -3.58 6.33 8.16
CA HIS A 30 -3.30 6.83 9.50
C HIS A 30 -2.08 7.74 9.47
N ASP A 31 -2.01 8.68 10.42
CA ASP A 31 -0.88 9.59 10.54
C ASP A 31 0.43 8.80 10.73
N PRO A 32 1.58 9.30 10.24
CA PRO A 32 2.87 8.63 10.34
C PRO A 32 3.19 8.11 11.75
N GLU A 33 2.83 8.91 12.75
CA GLU A 33 3.07 8.65 14.15
C GLU A 33 2.23 7.47 14.69
N GLN A 34 1.21 7.01 13.96
CA GLN A 34 0.44 5.82 14.32
C GLN A 34 1.07 4.52 13.78
N TRP A 35 2.16 4.62 13.02
CA TRP A 35 2.89 3.48 12.47
C TRP A 35 4.22 3.27 13.21
N SER A 36 4.70 2.03 13.26
CA SER A 36 6.05 1.71 13.73
C SER A 36 6.64 0.56 12.95
N LEU A 37 7.93 0.65 12.62
CA LEU A 37 8.70 -0.43 12.01
C LEU A 37 10.04 -0.56 12.71
N GLY A 38 10.31 -1.73 13.31
CA GLY A 38 11.57 -1.99 14.01
C GLY A 38 11.85 -1.03 15.17
N GLY A 39 10.79 -0.52 15.82
CA GLY A 39 10.88 0.47 16.90
C GLY A 39 11.04 1.93 16.43
N VAL A 40 11.14 2.17 15.12
CA VAL A 40 11.13 3.53 14.55
C VAL A 40 9.71 3.94 14.26
N GLN A 41 9.28 5.05 14.85
CA GLN A 41 8.01 5.70 14.56
C GLN A 41 8.26 6.81 13.53
N PRO A 42 7.70 6.71 12.31
CA PRO A 42 7.86 7.74 11.30
C PRO A 42 7.22 9.06 11.74
N THR A 43 7.77 10.18 11.25
CA THR A 43 7.13 11.49 11.34
C THR A 43 6.91 12.07 9.95
N ALA A 44 5.97 13.00 9.82
CA ALA A 44 5.74 13.71 8.56
C ALA A 44 7.02 14.35 8.00
N ALA A 45 7.87 14.92 8.86
CA ALA A 45 9.13 15.54 8.46
C ALA A 45 10.14 14.53 7.91
N MET A 46 10.27 13.36 8.55
CA MET A 46 11.15 12.28 8.07
C MET A 46 10.72 11.77 6.70
N ILE A 47 9.41 11.60 6.51
CA ILE A 47 8.83 11.15 5.24
C ILE A 47 9.09 12.18 4.15
N ALA A 48 8.80 13.46 4.41
CA ALA A 48 9.05 14.55 3.47
C ALA A 48 10.53 14.62 3.06
N ALA A 49 11.46 14.48 4.01
CA ALA A 49 12.89 14.47 3.74
C ALA A 49 13.30 13.29 2.84
N LYS A 50 12.75 12.09 3.08
CA LYS A 50 13.03 10.90 2.25
C LYS A 50 12.57 11.08 0.80
N PHE A 51 11.34 11.53 0.59
CA PHE A 51 10.82 11.74 -0.78
C PHE A 51 11.48 12.93 -1.49
N ALA A 52 11.85 13.97 -0.75
CA ALA A 52 12.65 15.07 -1.30
C ALA A 52 14.05 14.61 -1.73
N ALA A 53 14.66 13.64 -1.03
CA ALA A 53 15.93 13.04 -1.42
C ALA A 53 15.78 12.17 -2.68
N ALA A 54 14.77 11.30 -2.74
CA ALA A 54 14.49 10.44 -3.89
C ALA A 54 14.28 11.26 -5.19
N ARG A 55 13.54 12.38 -5.11
CA ARG A 55 13.36 13.27 -6.26
C ARG A 55 14.66 13.91 -6.77
N ARG A 56 15.66 14.08 -5.90
CA ARG A 56 16.96 14.63 -6.29
C ARG A 56 17.87 13.57 -6.91
N ASP A 57 17.71 12.29 -6.55
CA ASP A 57 18.52 11.20 -7.10
C ASP A 57 18.01 10.67 -8.46
N GLY A 58 16.81 11.09 -8.87
CA GLY A 58 16.22 10.72 -10.16
C GLY A 58 15.61 9.32 -10.22
N SER A 59 15.49 8.63 -9.08
CA SER A 59 14.78 7.34 -9.01
C SER A 59 13.28 7.55 -9.18
N PRO A 60 12.60 6.78 -10.05
CA PRO A 60 11.16 6.83 -10.16
C PRO A 60 10.51 6.27 -8.88
N GLU A 61 9.38 6.87 -8.48
CA GLU A 61 8.51 6.40 -7.40
C GLU A 61 7.93 5.00 -7.66
#